data_AF-A0A356V5D2-F1
#
_entry.id   AF-A0A356V5D2-F1
#
_cell.length_a   1.000
_cell.length_b   1.000
_cell.length_c   1.000
_cell.angle_alpha   90.00
_cell.angle_beta   90.00
_cell.angle_gamma   90.00
#
_symmetry.space_group_name_H-M   'P 1'
#
loop_
_entity.id
_entity.type
_entity.pdbx_description
1 polymer ?
#
loop_
_entity_poly.entity_id
_entity_poly.type
_entity_poly.pdbx_seq_one_letter_code
_entity_poly.pdbx_strand_id
1 'polypeptide(L)'
;PAASLPDPAKYGFVLLGALASLAYGAEGNFLKWVGNKGLDPFQMLFGASIAGLIIALPITFAMGVSINPIKPWGPPEWAILGSTVVNQIAYLGYIWLIGRTGPVFAAQVAYLVTGSGVLASMLILGESYSGYFWIAMALMLLGLFLVQPRDNQPNLRNDGR
;
A
#
# COMPACT_ATOMS: atom_id res chain seq x y z
N PRO A 1 21.88 20.66 14.27
CA PRO A 1 20.42 20.90 14.39
C PRO A 1 19.90 22.14 13.60
N ALA A 2 20.49 22.44 12.43
CA ALA A 2 20.05 23.52 11.54
C ALA A 2 20.00 23.06 10.06
N ALA A 3 19.83 21.75 9.83
CA ALA A 3 19.96 21.14 8.49
C ALA A 3 18.83 20.16 8.13
N SER A 4 17.82 19.99 8.98
CA SER A 4 16.88 18.87 8.85
C SER A 4 15.52 19.20 8.25
N LEU A 5 15.16 20.49 8.06
CA LEU A 5 13.96 20.92 7.34
C LEU A 5 14.24 22.27 6.64
N PRO A 6 14.13 22.39 5.29
CA PRO A 6 14.23 23.67 4.59
C PRO A 6 13.15 24.69 5.01
N ASP A 7 12.11 24.24 5.72
CA ASP A 7 11.04 25.07 6.27
C ASP A 7 10.46 24.40 7.55
N PRO A 8 10.58 25.01 8.74
CA PRO A 8 10.01 24.52 10.00
C PRO A 8 8.49 24.28 9.96
N ALA A 9 7.77 24.92 9.04
CA ALA A 9 6.33 24.72 8.86
C ALA A 9 5.97 23.31 8.36
N LYS A 10 6.95 22.51 7.88
CA LYS A 10 6.71 21.19 7.29
C LYS A 10 6.71 20.03 8.30
N TYR A 11 6.92 20.28 9.59
CA TYR A 11 6.87 19.23 10.63
C TYR A 11 5.51 18.50 10.65
N GLY A 12 4.41 19.21 10.34
CA GLY A 12 3.07 18.62 10.28
C GLY A 12 2.94 17.51 9.22
N PHE A 13 3.68 17.60 8.11
CA PHE A 13 3.69 16.56 7.08
C PHE A 13 4.42 15.29 7.53
N VAL A 14 5.41 15.41 8.44
CA VAL A 14 6.07 14.25 9.04
C VAL A 14 5.08 13.48 9.92
N LEU A 15 4.28 14.20 10.72
CA LEU A 15 3.20 13.58 11.51
C LEU A 15 2.11 12.96 10.63
N LEU A 16 1.75 13.61 9.53
CA LEU A 16 0.81 13.05 8.55
C LEU A 16 1.35 11.77 7.91
N GLY A 17 2.63 11.73 7.55
CA GLY A 17 3.29 10.52 7.07
C GLY A 17 3.30 9.39 8.10
N ALA A 18 3.53 9.72 9.38
CA ALA A 18 3.46 8.73 10.46
C ALA A 18 2.04 8.18 10.65
N LEU A 19 1.01 9.03 10.55
CA LEU A 19 -0.40 8.62 10.57
C LEU A 19 -0.73 7.66 9.42
N ALA A 20 -0.23 7.93 8.22
CA ALA A 20 -0.41 7.04 7.07
C ALA A 20 0.21 5.65 7.34
N SER A 21 1.42 5.60 7.90
CA SER A 21 2.08 4.35 8.28
C SER A 21 1.30 3.57 9.35
N LEU A 22 0.75 4.27 10.34
CA LEU A 22 -0.11 3.64 11.36
C LEU A 22 -1.39 3.07 10.77
N ALA A 23 -2.06 3.82 9.89
CA ALA A 23 -3.25 3.37 9.20
C ALA A 23 -2.98 2.12 8.35
N TYR A 24 -1.87 2.10 7.61
CA TYR A 24 -1.49 0.97 6.78
C TYR A 24 -1.15 -0.28 7.61
N GLY A 25 -0.45 -0.11 8.73
CA GLY A 25 -0.18 -1.19 9.69
C GLY A 25 -1.45 -1.71 10.36
N ALA A 26 -2.38 -0.83 10.73
CA ALA A 26 -3.68 -1.22 11.28
C ALA A 26 -4.53 -1.98 10.26
N GLU A 27 -4.57 -1.50 9.01
CA GLU A 27 -5.26 -2.14 7.90
C GLU A 27 -4.73 -3.57 7.66
N GLY A 28 -3.42 -3.77 7.54
CA GLY A 28 -2.84 -5.10 7.32
C GLY A 28 -3.20 -6.11 8.43
N ASN A 29 -3.26 -5.65 9.69
CA ASN A 29 -3.68 -6.49 10.82
C ASN A 29 -5.19 -6.76 10.82
N PHE A 30 -5.99 -5.75 10.47
CA PHE A 30 -7.44 -5.90 10.32
C PHE A 30 -7.78 -6.88 9.19
N LEU A 31 -7.16 -6.74 8.02
CA LEU A 31 -7.33 -7.65 6.88
C LEU A 31 -6.98 -9.10 7.26
N LYS A 32 -5.90 -9.31 8.03
CA LYS A 32 -5.56 -10.64 8.58
C LYS A 32 -6.65 -11.18 9.50
N TRP A 33 -7.14 -10.35 10.43
CA TRP A 33 -8.20 -10.76 11.37
C TRP A 33 -9.51 -11.09 10.66
N VAL A 34 -9.90 -10.31 9.65
CA VAL A 34 -11.09 -10.56 8.84
C VAL A 34 -10.90 -11.77 7.93
N GLY A 35 -9.71 -11.94 7.32
CA GLY A 35 -9.37 -13.12 6.53
C GLY A 35 -9.39 -14.42 7.33
N ASN A 36 -8.96 -14.38 8.61
CA ASN A 36 -9.07 -15.51 9.53
C ASN A 36 -10.53 -15.91 9.86
N LYS A 37 -11.52 -15.06 9.57
CA LYS A 37 -12.94 -15.39 9.68
C LYS A 37 -13.50 -16.09 8.43
N GLY A 38 -12.66 -16.40 7.45
CA GLY A 38 -13.03 -17.14 6.24
C GLY A 38 -13.59 -16.28 5.11
N LEU A 39 -13.43 -14.94 5.18
CA LEU A 39 -13.84 -14.05 4.09
C LEU A 39 -12.81 -14.10 2.96
N ASP A 40 -13.31 -14.34 1.75
CA ASP A 40 -12.49 -14.41 0.55
C ASP A 40 -12.01 -13.00 0.12
N PRO A 41 -10.78 -12.83 -0.41
CA PRO A 41 -10.26 -11.54 -0.85
C PRO A 41 -11.18 -10.77 -1.81
N PHE A 42 -11.93 -11.47 -2.69
CA PHE A 42 -12.89 -10.82 -3.57
C PHE A 42 -14.07 -10.22 -2.80
N GLN A 43 -14.59 -10.92 -1.79
CA GLN A 43 -15.69 -10.42 -0.96
C GLN A 43 -15.26 -9.20 -0.15
N MET A 44 -14.03 -9.23 0.36
CA MET A 44 -13.44 -8.12 1.09
C MET A 44 -13.27 -6.88 0.22
N LEU A 45 -12.73 -7.05 -1.00
CA LEU A 45 -12.57 -5.95 -1.94
C LEU A 45 -13.91 -5.40 -2.44
N PHE A 46 -14.90 -6.26 -2.65
CA PHE A 46 -16.25 -5.85 -3.02
C PHE A 46 -16.92 -5.03 -1.91
N GLY A 47 -16.83 -5.48 -0.65
CA GLY A 47 -17.33 -4.73 0.50
C GLY A 47 -16.64 -3.38 0.66
N ALA A 48 -15.31 -3.35 0.51
CA ALA A 48 -14.54 -2.10 0.54
C ALA A 48 -14.95 -1.14 -0.60
N SER A 49 -15.23 -1.67 -1.79
CA SER A 49 -15.68 -0.88 -2.94
C SER A 49 -17.08 -0.28 -2.71
N ILE A 50 -18.01 -1.02 -2.10
CA ILE A 50 -19.33 -0.50 -1.72
C ILE A 50 -19.19 0.59 -0.65
N ALA A 51 -18.39 0.36 0.39
CA ALA A 51 -18.16 1.36 1.42
C ALA A 51 -17.53 2.64 0.82
N GLY A 52 -16.54 2.47 -0.06
CA GLY A 52 -15.93 3.55 -0.82
C GLY A 52 -16.96 4.31 -1.67
N LEU A 53 -17.88 3.61 -2.33
CA LEU A 53 -18.97 4.23 -3.10
C LEU A 53 -19.89 5.06 -2.19
N ILE A 54 -20.33 4.52 -1.06
CA ILE A 54 -21.23 5.21 -0.11
C ILE A 54 -20.59 6.51 0.41
N ILE A 55 -19.27 6.53 0.62
CA ILE A 55 -18.53 7.71 1.08
C ILE A 55 -18.26 8.68 -0.07
N ALA A 56 -17.79 8.19 -1.21
CA ALA A 56 -17.35 9.01 -2.33
C ALA A 56 -18.52 9.68 -3.07
N LEU A 57 -19.67 9.01 -3.16
CA LEU A 57 -20.85 9.49 -3.87
C LEU A 57 -21.37 10.84 -3.32
N PRO A 58 -21.66 11.01 -2.01
CA PRO A 58 -22.13 12.29 -1.47
C PRO A 58 -21.08 13.40 -1.61
N ILE A 59 -19.79 13.09 -1.46
CA ILE A 59 -18.69 14.06 -1.64
C ILE A 59 -18.66 14.55 -3.09
N THR A 60 -18.76 13.63 -4.05
CA THR A 60 -18.75 13.93 -5.48
C THR A 60 -19.92 14.84 -5.86
N PHE A 61 -21.12 14.57 -5.33
CA PHE A 61 -22.29 15.43 -5.54
C PHE A 61 -22.14 16.79 -4.86
N ALA A 62 -21.64 16.85 -3.62
CA ALA A 62 -21.42 18.10 -2.90
C ALA A 62 -20.38 19.00 -3.60
N MET A 63 -19.37 18.41 -4.22
CA MET A 63 -18.32 19.13 -4.96
C MET A 63 -18.69 19.44 -6.41
N GLY A 64 -19.80 18.91 -6.93
CA GLY A 64 -20.22 19.11 -8.32
C GLY A 64 -19.34 18.43 -9.38
N VAL A 65 -18.44 17.53 -8.97
CA VAL A 65 -17.47 16.84 -9.87
C VAL A 65 -17.99 15.49 -10.38
N SER A 66 -19.30 15.33 -10.48
CA SER A 66 -19.93 14.09 -10.91
C SER A 66 -19.66 13.81 -12.39
N ILE A 67 -19.04 12.66 -12.67
CA ILE A 67 -18.84 12.17 -14.03
C ILE A 67 -20.13 11.48 -14.49
N ASN A 68 -20.67 11.89 -15.63
CA ASN A 68 -21.86 11.26 -16.20
C ASN A 68 -21.46 9.99 -16.97
N PRO A 69 -21.86 8.79 -16.51
CA PRO A 69 -21.44 7.52 -17.13
C PRO A 69 -22.12 7.25 -18.48
N ILE A 70 -23.14 8.01 -18.86
CA ILE A 70 -23.95 7.81 -20.08
C ILE A 70 -23.36 8.58 -21.27
N LYS A 71 -22.52 9.60 -21.01
CA LYS A 71 -21.87 10.36 -22.08
C LYS A 71 -20.71 9.56 -22.70
N PRO A 72 -20.38 9.77 -23.98
CA PRO A 72 -19.16 9.22 -24.56
C PRO A 72 -17.94 9.66 -23.76
N TRP A 73 -17.12 8.70 -23.35
CA TRP A 73 -15.91 8.93 -22.56
C TRP A 73 -14.74 9.34 -23.43
N GLY A 74 -14.00 10.37 -22.99
CA GLY A 74 -12.76 10.79 -23.61
C GLY A 74 -11.55 9.99 -23.10
N PRO A 75 -10.35 10.29 -23.62
CA PRO A 75 -9.11 9.67 -23.17
C PRO A 75 -8.85 9.75 -21.65
N PRO A 76 -9.14 10.87 -20.94
CA PRO A 76 -8.94 10.97 -19.50
C PRO A 76 -9.81 9.99 -18.70
N GLU A 77 -11.09 9.84 -19.07
CA GLU A 77 -12.01 8.93 -18.39
C GLU A 77 -11.59 7.47 -18.55
N TRP A 78 -11.14 7.10 -19.76
CA TRP A 78 -10.58 5.77 -20.02
C TRP A 78 -9.28 5.52 -19.26
N ALA A 79 -8.40 6.53 -19.13
CA ALA A 79 -7.18 6.42 -18.34
C ALA A 79 -7.49 6.20 -16.86
N ILE A 80 -8.49 6.91 -16.31
CA ILE A 80 -8.95 6.71 -14.93
C ILE A 80 -9.46 5.29 -14.77
N LEU A 81 -10.37 4.82 -15.63
CA LEU A 81 -10.91 3.46 -15.56
C LEU A 81 -9.79 2.42 -15.62
N GLY A 82 -8.87 2.55 -16.58
CA GLY A 82 -7.74 1.64 -16.73
C GLY A 82 -6.86 1.60 -15.48
N SER A 83 -6.54 2.78 -14.93
CA SER A 83 -5.74 2.87 -13.70
C SER A 83 -6.45 2.25 -12.50
N THR A 84 -7.77 2.44 -12.37
CA THR A 84 -8.59 1.79 -11.33
C THR A 84 -8.57 0.27 -11.48
N VAL A 85 -8.76 -0.27 -12.68
CA VAL A 85 -8.76 -1.72 -12.90
C VAL A 85 -7.42 -2.34 -12.52
N VAL A 86 -6.32 -1.75 -12.99
CA VAL A 86 -4.96 -2.21 -12.64
C VAL A 86 -4.74 -2.15 -11.13
N ASN A 87 -5.15 -1.05 -10.49
CA ASN A 87 -5.05 -0.90 -9.04
C ASN A 87 -5.85 -1.97 -8.29
N GLN A 88 -7.10 -2.24 -8.69
CA GLN A 88 -7.94 -3.24 -8.03
C GLN A 88 -7.38 -4.66 -8.17
N ILE A 89 -6.81 -5.01 -9.32
CA ILE A 89 -6.15 -6.31 -9.51
C ILE A 89 -4.92 -6.42 -8.62
N ALA A 90 -4.09 -5.38 -8.57
CA ALA A 90 -2.92 -5.35 -7.70
C ALA A 90 -3.32 -5.46 -6.21
N TYR A 91 -4.36 -4.73 -5.80
CA TYR A 91 -4.84 -4.73 -4.43
C TYR A 91 -5.48 -6.05 -4.02
N LEU A 92 -6.23 -6.70 -4.91
CA LEU A 92 -6.74 -8.04 -4.71
C LEU A 92 -5.59 -9.04 -4.46
N GLY A 93 -4.53 -8.98 -5.29
CA GLY A 93 -3.34 -9.79 -5.11
C GLY A 93 -2.65 -9.54 -3.77
N TYR A 94 -2.60 -8.28 -3.32
CA TYR A 94 -2.07 -7.90 -2.01
C TYR A 94 -2.89 -8.48 -0.86
N ILE A 95 -4.22 -8.34 -0.86
CA ILE A 95 -5.11 -8.91 0.17
C ILE A 95 -4.99 -10.45 0.20
N TRP A 96 -4.98 -11.08 -0.97
CA TRP A 96 -4.79 -12.52 -1.09
C TRP A 96 -3.45 -12.97 -0.49
N LEU A 97 -2.37 -12.23 -0.77
CA LEU A 97 -1.04 -12.51 -0.23
C LEU A 97 -1.03 -12.35 1.30
N ILE A 98 -1.63 -11.30 1.86
CA ILE A 98 -1.77 -11.13 3.32
C ILE A 98 -2.45 -12.35 3.94
N GLY A 99 -3.55 -12.81 3.35
CA GLY A 99 -4.27 -14.00 3.83
C GLY A 99 -3.41 -15.27 3.83
N ARG A 100 -2.48 -15.40 2.87
CA ARG A 100 -1.65 -16.59 2.72
C ARG A 100 -0.36 -16.59 3.54
N THR A 101 0.35 -15.47 3.59
CA THR A 101 1.70 -15.36 4.19
C THR A 101 1.74 -14.50 5.46
N GLY A 102 0.64 -13.81 5.77
CA GLY A 102 0.56 -12.84 6.85
C GLY A 102 1.07 -11.44 6.47
N PRO A 103 0.73 -10.42 7.29
CA PRO A 103 0.95 -9.01 6.98
C PRO A 103 2.43 -8.60 6.96
N VAL A 104 3.29 -9.27 7.73
CA VAL A 104 4.73 -8.95 7.78
C VAL A 104 5.43 -9.32 6.47
N PHE A 105 5.09 -10.46 5.88
CA PHE A 105 5.62 -10.85 4.57
C PHE A 105 5.00 -10.01 3.46
N ALA A 106 3.70 -9.74 3.52
CA ALA A 106 3.04 -8.87 2.53
C ALA A 106 3.64 -7.46 2.50
N ALA A 107 4.05 -6.91 3.65
CA ALA A 107 4.74 -5.62 3.71
C ALA A 107 6.07 -5.62 2.94
N GLN A 108 6.71 -6.78 2.73
CA GLN A 108 7.94 -6.87 1.93
C GLN A 108 7.70 -6.56 0.45
N VAL A 109 6.48 -6.76 -0.04
CA VAL A 109 6.10 -6.45 -1.43
C VAL A 109 6.28 -4.97 -1.73
N ALA A 110 6.08 -4.08 -0.76
CA ALA A 110 6.29 -2.65 -0.93
C ALA A 110 7.72 -2.32 -1.39
N TYR A 111 8.72 -3.11 -0.97
CA TYR A 111 10.11 -2.92 -1.42
C TYR A 111 10.33 -3.39 -2.85
N LEU A 112 9.73 -4.51 -3.25
CA LEU A 112 9.75 -4.98 -4.64
C LEU A 112 9.05 -3.98 -5.56
N VAL A 113 7.92 -3.41 -5.12
CA VAL A 113 7.21 -2.36 -5.85
C VAL A 113 8.06 -1.10 -5.97
N THR A 114 8.73 -0.68 -4.89
CA THR A 114 9.62 0.48 -4.90
C THR A 114 10.77 0.28 -5.87
N GLY A 115 11.46 -0.86 -5.80
CA GLY A 115 12.55 -1.19 -6.73
C GLY A 115 12.08 -1.31 -8.18
N SER A 116 10.91 -1.92 -8.41
CA SER A 116 10.30 -2.00 -9.74
C SER A 116 9.95 -0.62 -10.28
N GLY A 117 9.49 0.31 -9.43
CA GLY A 117 9.23 1.69 -9.79
C GLY A 117 10.50 2.40 -10.25
N VAL A 118 11.61 2.25 -9.52
CA VAL A 118 12.92 2.79 -9.91
C VAL A 118 13.36 2.24 -11.27
N LEU A 119 13.26 0.93 -11.48
CA LEU A 119 13.62 0.29 -12.75
C LEU A 119 12.71 0.74 -13.89
N ALA A 120 11.41 0.84 -13.65
CA ALA A 120 10.45 1.35 -14.63
C ALA A 120 10.74 2.80 -15.00
N SER A 121 11.12 3.65 -14.04
CA SER A 121 11.54 5.03 -14.31
C SER A 121 12.78 5.07 -15.20
N MET A 122 13.77 4.23 -14.94
CA MET A 122 14.96 4.12 -15.78
C MET A 122 14.63 3.66 -17.20
N LEU A 123 13.75 2.66 -17.34
CA LEU A 123 13.42 2.05 -18.63
C LEU A 123 12.48 2.91 -19.48
N ILE A 124 11.47 3.52 -18.85
CA ILE A 124 10.39 4.26 -19.55
C ILE A 124 10.77 5.73 -19.72
N LEU A 125 11.31 6.37 -18.67
CA LEU A 125 11.64 7.79 -18.68
C LEU A 125 13.12 8.06 -19.03
N GLY A 126 13.97 7.03 -19.05
CA GLY A 126 15.40 7.18 -19.34
C GLY A 126 16.17 7.89 -18.23
N GLU A 127 15.63 7.92 -17.00
CA GLU A 127 16.27 8.60 -15.88
C GLU A 127 17.56 7.88 -15.46
N SER A 128 18.60 8.65 -15.15
CA SER A 128 19.84 8.13 -14.55
C SER A 128 19.95 8.61 -13.12
N TYR A 129 20.03 7.66 -12.18
CA TYR A 129 20.24 7.96 -10.76
C TYR A 129 21.73 7.98 -10.42
N SER A 130 22.13 8.87 -9.50
CA SER A 130 23.52 9.00 -9.08
C SER A 130 24.01 7.78 -8.29
N GLY A 131 25.32 7.59 -8.18
CA GLY A 131 25.90 6.51 -7.37
C GLY A 131 25.46 6.55 -5.89
N TYR A 132 25.21 7.74 -5.34
CA TYR A 132 24.70 7.91 -3.98
C TYR A 132 23.31 7.32 -3.77
N PHE A 133 22.44 7.39 -4.79
CA PHE A 133 21.11 6.79 -4.75
C PHE A 133 21.21 5.26 -4.56
N TRP A 134 22.10 4.62 -5.31
CA TRP A 134 22.31 3.18 -5.23
C TRP A 134 22.88 2.74 -3.87
N ILE A 135 23.83 3.52 -3.32
CA ILE A 135 24.37 3.27 -1.98
C ILE A 135 23.27 3.40 -0.92
N ALA A 136 22.46 4.47 -0.98
CA ALA A 136 21.36 4.66 -0.05
C ALA A 136 20.31 3.53 -0.14
N MET A 137 19.98 3.10 -1.37
CA MET A 137 19.05 1.99 -1.58
C MET A 137 19.60 0.67 -1.03
N ALA A 138 20.88 0.38 -1.27
CA ALA A 138 21.54 -0.79 -0.70
C ALA A 138 21.55 -0.74 0.85
N LEU A 139 21.81 0.44 1.42
CA LEU A 139 21.82 0.63 2.87
C LEU A 139 20.43 0.41 3.49
N MET A 140 19.37 0.90 2.86
CA MET A 140 17.99 0.66 3.32
C MET A 140 17.62 -0.84 3.26
N LEU A 141 17.96 -1.52 2.16
CA LEU A 141 17.71 -2.95 2.01
C LEU A 141 18.50 -3.77 3.02
N LEU A 142 19.75 -3.40 3.32
CA LEU A 142 20.57 -4.03 4.36
C LEU A 142 20.00 -3.80 5.75
N GLY A 143 19.60 -2.57 6.08
CA GLY A 143 18.98 -2.26 7.37
C GLY A 143 17.70 -3.07 7.60
N LEU A 144 16.91 -3.25 6.55
CA LEU A 144 15.72 -4.10 6.57
C LEU A 144 16.06 -5.60 6.72
N PHE A 145 17.06 -6.10 5.98
CA PHE A 145 17.46 -7.50 6.07
C PHE A 145 17.95 -7.87 7.48
N LEU A 146 18.59 -6.92 8.17
CA LEU A 146 19.00 -7.08 9.57
C LEU A 146 17.82 -7.08 10.54
N VAL A 147 16.67 -6.51 10.16
CA VAL A 147 15.42 -6.62 10.92
C VAL A 147 14.77 -7.97 10.59
N GLN A 148 15.29 -9.04 11.20
CA GLN A 148 14.62 -10.34 11.16
C GLN A 148 13.42 -10.34 12.13
N PRO A 149 12.21 -10.71 11.70
CA PRO A 149 11.12 -11.02 12.62
C PRO A 149 11.50 -12.28 13.41
N ARG A 150 11.47 -12.19 14.75
CA ARG A 150 11.71 -13.36 15.64
C ARG A 150 10.66 -14.43 15.34
N ASP A 151 11.12 -15.65 15.08
CA ASP A 151 10.26 -16.84 15.09
C ASP A 151 9.57 -16.92 16.45
N ASN A 152 8.26 -16.68 16.48
CA ASN A 152 7.42 -17.14 17.57
C ASN A 152 7.35 -18.67 17.44
N GLN A 153 8.36 -19.35 17.99
CA GLN A 153 8.26 -20.77 18.29
C GLN A 153 6.93 -21.00 19.05
N PRO A 154 6.03 -21.86 18.55
CA PRO A 154 4.87 -22.27 19.34
C PRO A 154 5.41 -22.83 20.64
N ASN A 155 5.00 -22.27 21.77
CA ASN A 155 5.23 -22.89 23.07
C ASN A 155 4.65 -24.30 22.99
N LEU A 156 5.53 -25.30 22.80
CA LEU A 156 5.27 -26.70 23.09
C LEU A 156 5.13 -26.82 24.62
N ARG A 157 4.07 -26.23 25.16
CA ARG A 157 3.62 -26.48 26.52
C ARG A 157 2.91 -27.83 26.47
N ASN A 158 3.75 -28.84 26.60
CA ASN A 158 3.53 -30.04 27.39
C ASN A 158 2.20 -30.01 28.16
N ASP A 159 1.17 -30.66 27.62
CA ASP A 159 0.05 -31.14 28.41
C ASP A 159 -0.13 -32.63 28.13
N GLY A 160 0.87 -33.39 28.59
CA GLY A 160 0.66 -34.76 28.98
C GLY A 160 0.34 -34.79 30.48
N ARG A 161 -0.92 -34.57 30.86
CA ARG A 161 -1.59 -35.18 32.01
C ARG A 161 -3.10 -35.23 31.78
#